data_AF-A0A662WSJ0-F1
#
_entry.id   AF-A0A662WSJ0-F1
#
_cell.length_a   1.000
_cell.length_b   1.000
_cell.length_c   1.000
_cell.angle_alpha   90.00
_cell.angle_beta   90.00
_cell.angle_gamma   90.00
#
_symmetry.space_group_name_H-M   'P 1'
#
loop_
_entity.id
_entity.type
_entity.pdbx_description
1 polymer ?
#
loop_
_entity_poly.entity_id
_entity_poly.type
_entity_poly.pdbx_seq_one_letter_code
_entity_poly.pdbx_strand_id
1 'polypeptide(L)'
;MMAVMGDLLDRLNYLSYVPLEPQPALLDTLRESRCLNSAELLREHWRWEQLYVQATRAMDSRQEDIAEQVRVTARTLCRDLRESPVAVEVLYHNGTTATDRSEDLQMLVKALSELTDLTHAQLEKTLEDAKSKKELMNVAESRMKQAEDERQAIREKLTEMRKTKEEEVALLDAQVQKLRGELHTINQTATHELTMIEAELKEAQGKAHEHHSEEMKLLLDQASALEIWAAKMAQEHQEEEDGLRKKKCKMAAEVAAVVERFDGEMDTMEAELRTLEETFRQEREQCEELHEHFLKIDEEQSRIDAEERVLEEIRAREREKQQVRTTRRSAHGEMLCYGNVCNQMIYNAATSIQKVYRGVLCRREYVKMAAKGKKGAGKKGGGKKGKK
;
A
#
# COMPACT_ATOMS: atom_id res chain seq x y z
N MET A 1 0.82 -48.78 -122.19
CA MET A 1 1.59 -49.71 -121.34
C MET A 1 0.69 -50.29 -120.25
N MET A 2 0.16 -49.50 -119.30
CA MET A 2 -0.73 -49.99 -118.23
C MET A 2 -1.87 -50.90 -118.69
N ALA A 3 -2.64 -50.50 -119.72
CA ALA A 3 -3.74 -51.31 -120.27
C ALA A 3 -3.30 -52.69 -120.84
N VAL A 4 -2.04 -52.83 -121.27
CA VAL A 4 -1.49 -54.11 -121.77
C VAL A 4 -1.01 -54.99 -120.61
N MET A 5 -0.50 -54.38 -119.53
CA MET A 5 -0.13 -55.14 -118.32
C MET A 5 -1.37 -55.64 -117.58
N GLY A 6 -2.46 -54.85 -117.52
CA GLY A 6 -3.75 -55.30 -117.00
C GLY A 6 -4.33 -56.48 -117.77
N ASP A 7 -4.44 -56.37 -119.11
CA ASP A 7 -4.98 -57.47 -119.94
C ASP A 7 -4.15 -58.76 -119.89
N LEU A 8 -2.84 -58.65 -119.61
CA LEU A 8 -1.96 -59.79 -119.36
C LEU A 8 -2.18 -60.39 -117.97
N LEU A 9 -2.27 -59.56 -116.92
CA LEU A 9 -2.53 -59.96 -115.54
C LEU A 9 -3.86 -60.70 -115.43
N ASP A 10 -4.94 -60.19 -116.04
CA ASP A 10 -6.26 -60.81 -116.03
C ASP A 10 -6.22 -62.25 -116.58
N ARG A 11 -5.58 -62.44 -117.74
CA ARG A 11 -5.43 -63.76 -118.39
C ARG A 11 -4.61 -64.74 -117.55
N LEU A 12 -3.50 -64.28 -116.96
CA LEU A 12 -2.67 -65.10 -116.09
C LEU A 12 -3.42 -65.46 -114.80
N ASN A 13 -4.24 -64.56 -114.26
CA ASN A 13 -5.12 -64.85 -113.13
C ASN A 13 -6.14 -65.93 -113.49
N TYR A 14 -6.83 -65.83 -114.63
CA TYR A 14 -7.80 -66.85 -115.07
C TYR A 14 -7.17 -68.23 -115.22
N LEU A 15 -5.99 -68.34 -115.86
CA LEU A 15 -5.25 -69.60 -115.95
C LEU A 15 -4.77 -70.10 -114.59
N SER A 16 -4.48 -69.22 -113.64
CA SER A 16 -4.09 -69.62 -112.29
C SER A 16 -5.21 -70.30 -111.48
N TYR A 17 -6.47 -70.20 -111.91
CA TYR A 17 -7.61 -70.92 -111.31
C TYR A 17 -7.92 -72.25 -112.01
N VAL A 18 -7.23 -72.58 -113.11
CA VAL A 18 -7.38 -73.88 -113.79
C VAL A 18 -6.55 -74.94 -113.03
N PRO A 19 -7.17 -76.04 -112.56
CA PRO A 19 -6.42 -77.13 -111.93
C PRO A 19 -5.44 -77.80 -112.88
N LEU A 20 -4.26 -78.15 -112.37
CA LEU A 20 -3.20 -78.84 -113.12
C LEU A 20 -3.55 -80.30 -113.48
N GLU A 21 -4.45 -80.93 -112.74
CA GLU A 21 -4.96 -82.27 -113.04
C GLU A 21 -6.43 -82.21 -113.49
N PRO A 22 -6.85 -83.00 -114.51
CA PRO A 22 -8.22 -82.99 -114.98
C PRO A 22 -9.22 -83.56 -113.98
N GLN A 23 -10.02 -82.68 -113.39
CA GLN A 23 -11.07 -82.99 -112.43
C GLN A 23 -12.44 -83.08 -113.14
N PRO A 24 -13.02 -84.28 -113.34
CA PRO A 24 -14.30 -84.42 -114.05
C PRO A 24 -15.46 -83.74 -113.31
N ALA A 25 -15.45 -83.76 -111.96
CA ALA A 25 -16.45 -83.09 -111.14
C ALA A 25 -16.54 -81.57 -111.42
N LEU A 26 -15.41 -80.91 -111.71
CA LEU A 26 -15.38 -79.49 -112.06
C LEU A 26 -16.08 -79.21 -113.40
N LEU A 27 -15.96 -80.12 -114.37
CA LEU A 27 -16.66 -80.00 -115.66
C LEU A 27 -18.17 -80.11 -115.46
N ASP A 28 -18.61 -80.98 -114.55
CA ASP A 28 -20.03 -81.14 -114.23
C ASP A 28 -20.57 -79.93 -113.45
N THR A 29 -19.82 -79.38 -112.48
CA THR A 29 -20.16 -78.12 -111.81
C THR A 29 -20.26 -76.93 -112.78
N LEU A 30 -19.36 -76.84 -113.77
CA LEU A 30 -19.43 -75.81 -114.82
C LEU A 30 -20.66 -76.00 -115.72
N ARG A 31 -21.03 -77.24 -116.06
CA ARG A 31 -22.25 -77.57 -116.83
C ARG A 31 -23.53 -77.23 -116.06
N GLU A 32 -23.60 -77.59 -114.78
CA GLU A 32 -24.71 -77.23 -113.88
C GLU A 32 -24.86 -75.71 -113.74
N SER A 33 -23.74 -75.00 -113.67
CA SER A 33 -23.66 -73.53 -113.68
C SER A 33 -23.92 -72.89 -115.06
N ARG A 34 -24.38 -73.67 -116.04
CA ARG A 34 -24.67 -73.29 -117.44
C ARG A 34 -23.47 -72.77 -118.24
N CYS A 35 -22.25 -72.91 -117.72
CA CYS A 35 -21.00 -72.55 -118.39
C CYS A 35 -20.53 -73.66 -119.34
N LEU A 36 -21.41 -74.06 -120.27
CA LEU A 36 -21.19 -75.19 -121.17
C LEU A 36 -19.93 -75.01 -122.03
N ASN A 37 -19.76 -73.84 -122.66
CA ASN A 37 -18.58 -73.55 -123.48
C ASN A 37 -17.29 -73.68 -122.67
N SER A 38 -17.25 -73.09 -121.47
CA SER A 38 -16.08 -73.16 -120.58
C SER A 38 -15.76 -74.60 -120.16
N ALA A 39 -16.78 -75.45 -119.94
CA ALA A 39 -16.62 -76.87 -119.63
C ALA A 39 -16.17 -77.74 -120.83
N GLU A 40 -16.58 -77.39 -122.05
CA GLU A 40 -16.05 -78.01 -123.28
C GLU A 40 -14.59 -77.61 -123.49
N LEU A 41 -14.30 -76.30 -123.47
CA LEU A 41 -12.96 -75.73 -123.68
C LEU A 41 -11.94 -76.19 -122.64
N LEU A 42 -12.33 -76.28 -121.36
CA LEU A 42 -11.46 -76.78 -120.29
C LEU A 42 -11.11 -78.26 -120.48
N ARG A 43 -12.08 -79.10 -120.91
CA ARG A 43 -11.82 -80.51 -121.20
C ARG A 43 -10.92 -80.67 -122.43
N GLU A 44 -11.15 -79.88 -123.47
CA GLU A 44 -10.26 -79.88 -124.63
C GLU A 44 -8.85 -79.43 -124.26
N HIS A 45 -8.72 -78.38 -123.44
CA HIS A 45 -7.44 -77.90 -122.93
C HIS A 45 -6.68 -78.98 -122.18
N TRP A 46 -7.28 -79.60 -121.15
CA TRP A 46 -6.67 -80.71 -120.42
C TRP A 46 -6.33 -81.91 -121.31
N ARG A 47 -7.17 -82.23 -122.32
CA ARG A 47 -6.87 -83.28 -123.30
C ARG A 47 -5.62 -82.95 -124.12
N TRP A 48 -5.48 -81.71 -124.57
CA TRP A 48 -4.29 -81.27 -125.30
C TRP A 48 -3.05 -81.22 -124.40
N GLU A 49 -3.18 -80.81 -123.13
CA GLU A 49 -2.08 -80.84 -122.16
C GLU A 49 -1.62 -82.27 -121.87
N GLN A 50 -2.53 -83.22 -121.66
CA GLN A 50 -2.18 -84.64 -121.51
C GLN A 50 -1.45 -85.18 -122.75
N LEU A 51 -1.95 -84.86 -123.95
CA LEU A 51 -1.28 -85.22 -125.20
C LEU A 51 0.10 -84.55 -125.34
N TYR A 52 0.25 -83.30 -124.88
CA TYR A 52 1.51 -82.56 -124.90
C TYR A 52 2.54 -83.18 -123.96
N VAL A 53 2.15 -83.54 -122.73
CA VAL A 53 3.01 -84.23 -121.77
C VAL A 53 3.42 -85.61 -122.29
N GLN A 54 2.50 -86.35 -122.92
CA GLN A 54 2.82 -87.64 -123.56
C GLN A 54 3.77 -87.48 -124.74
N ALA A 55 3.52 -86.53 -125.65
CA ALA A 55 4.38 -86.23 -126.79
C ALA A 55 5.79 -85.79 -126.36
N THR A 56 5.89 -84.92 -125.35
CA THR A 56 7.16 -84.46 -124.78
C THR A 56 7.95 -85.62 -124.13
N ARG A 57 7.29 -86.55 -123.45
CA ARG A 57 7.93 -87.74 -122.86
C ARG A 57 8.35 -88.77 -123.91
N ALA A 58 7.60 -88.87 -125.02
CA ALA A 58 7.85 -89.79 -126.12
C ALA A 58 8.80 -89.24 -127.20
N MET A 59 9.16 -87.94 -127.14
CA MET A 59 9.87 -87.21 -128.21
C MET A 59 9.16 -87.32 -129.57
N ASP A 60 7.82 -87.21 -129.56
CA ASP A 60 6.98 -87.26 -130.76
C ASP A 60 7.20 -85.99 -131.61
N SER A 61 7.47 -86.16 -132.91
CA SER A 61 7.67 -85.06 -133.86
C SER A 61 6.47 -84.10 -133.97
N ARG A 62 5.29 -84.51 -133.53
CA ARG A 62 4.06 -83.69 -133.48
C ARG A 62 3.97 -82.79 -132.23
N GLN A 63 4.98 -82.78 -131.38
CA GLN A 63 4.98 -81.99 -130.14
C GLN A 63 4.70 -80.49 -130.36
N GLU A 64 5.24 -79.88 -131.42
CA GLU A 64 5.01 -78.45 -131.71
C GLU A 64 3.58 -78.15 -132.14
N ASP A 65 2.98 -79.01 -132.98
CA ASP A 65 1.57 -78.89 -133.38
C ASP A 65 0.65 -78.98 -132.16
N ILE A 66 0.92 -79.94 -131.27
CA ILE A 66 0.20 -80.11 -130.01
C ILE A 66 0.41 -78.89 -129.10
N ALA A 67 1.62 -78.32 -129.04
CA ALA A 67 1.91 -77.11 -128.28
C ALA A 67 1.16 -75.87 -128.80
N GLU A 68 0.94 -75.75 -130.11
CA GLU A 68 0.06 -74.68 -130.64
C GLU A 68 -1.40 -74.95 -130.29
N GLN A 69 -1.89 -76.21 -130.31
CA GLN A 69 -3.25 -76.51 -129.86
C GLN A 69 -3.47 -76.22 -128.37
N VAL A 70 -2.50 -76.52 -127.49
CA VAL A 70 -2.54 -76.08 -126.08
C VAL A 70 -2.61 -74.55 -125.98
N ARG A 71 -1.80 -73.82 -126.76
CA ARG A 71 -1.83 -72.33 -126.76
C ARG A 71 -3.11 -71.75 -127.34
N VAL A 72 -3.68 -72.32 -128.39
CA VAL A 72 -4.94 -71.89 -129.00
C VAL A 72 -6.11 -72.16 -128.06
N THR A 73 -6.19 -73.35 -127.46
CA THR A 73 -7.22 -73.66 -126.45
C THR A 73 -7.08 -72.80 -125.20
N ALA A 74 -5.88 -72.60 -124.66
CA ALA A 74 -5.64 -71.70 -123.52
C ALA A 74 -6.09 -70.25 -123.82
N ARG A 75 -5.74 -69.68 -124.99
CA ARG A 75 -6.17 -68.33 -125.39
C ARG A 75 -7.69 -68.23 -125.56
N THR A 76 -8.32 -69.28 -126.08
CA THR A 76 -9.77 -69.32 -126.34
C THR A 76 -10.54 -69.47 -125.02
N LEU A 77 -10.07 -70.34 -124.13
CA LEU A 77 -10.55 -70.47 -122.75
C LEU A 77 -10.40 -69.15 -121.98
N CYS A 78 -9.24 -68.47 -122.03
CA CYS A 78 -9.07 -67.14 -121.42
C CYS A 78 -10.09 -66.10 -121.93
N ARG A 79 -10.47 -66.17 -123.21
CA ARG A 79 -11.47 -65.24 -123.77
C ARG A 79 -12.88 -65.57 -123.28
N ASP A 80 -13.26 -66.84 -123.30
CA ASP A 80 -14.55 -67.32 -122.79
C ASP A 80 -14.71 -67.05 -121.29
N LEU A 81 -13.65 -67.26 -120.49
CA LEU A 81 -13.62 -66.93 -119.06
C LEU A 81 -13.74 -65.42 -118.79
N ARG A 82 -13.14 -64.57 -119.63
CA ARG A 82 -13.33 -63.11 -119.54
C ARG A 82 -14.78 -62.70 -119.84
N GLU A 83 -15.44 -63.38 -120.77
CA GLU A 83 -16.82 -63.14 -121.17
C GLU A 83 -17.84 -63.79 -120.18
N SER A 84 -17.41 -64.78 -119.39
CA SER A 84 -18.23 -65.54 -118.44
C SER A 84 -17.69 -65.44 -116.99
N PRO A 85 -18.06 -64.41 -116.21
CA PRO A 85 -17.61 -64.27 -114.82
C PRO A 85 -18.05 -65.43 -113.92
N VAL A 86 -19.21 -66.06 -114.22
CA VAL A 86 -19.70 -67.23 -113.49
C VAL A 86 -18.76 -68.42 -113.66
N ALA A 87 -18.16 -68.61 -114.84
CA ALA A 87 -17.15 -69.66 -115.04
C ALA A 87 -15.88 -69.38 -114.22
N VAL A 88 -15.45 -68.12 -114.13
CA VAL A 88 -14.32 -67.71 -113.29
C VAL A 88 -14.61 -67.93 -111.80
N GLU A 89 -15.81 -67.61 -111.31
CA GLU A 89 -16.21 -67.91 -109.92
C GLU A 89 -16.20 -69.42 -109.63
N VAL A 90 -16.72 -70.25 -110.54
CA VAL A 90 -16.69 -71.71 -110.39
C VAL A 90 -15.26 -72.25 -110.37
N LEU A 91 -14.36 -71.74 -111.24
CA LEU A 91 -12.95 -72.10 -111.20
C LEU A 91 -12.26 -71.61 -109.92
N TYR A 92 -12.58 -70.40 -109.45
CA TYR A 92 -12.01 -69.83 -108.21
C TYR A 92 -12.33 -70.69 -106.99
N HIS A 93 -13.60 -71.09 -106.81
CA HIS A 93 -14.06 -71.85 -105.64
C HIS A 93 -13.66 -73.33 -105.67
N ASN A 94 -13.39 -73.91 -106.84
CA ASN A 94 -12.90 -75.28 -106.95
C ASN A 94 -11.37 -75.35 -106.94
N GLY A 95 -10.68 -74.35 -107.50
CA GLY A 95 -9.22 -74.24 -107.47
C GLY A 95 -8.62 -73.86 -106.12
N THR A 96 -9.43 -73.63 -105.07
CA THR A 96 -8.94 -73.28 -103.72
C THR A 96 -8.30 -74.42 -102.91
N THR A 97 -8.26 -75.66 -103.44
CA THR A 97 -7.36 -76.70 -102.93
C THR A 97 -5.91 -76.31 -103.25
N ALA A 98 -5.16 -75.93 -102.23
CA ALA A 98 -3.82 -75.35 -102.37
C ALA A 98 -2.78 -76.25 -103.08
N THR A 99 -3.08 -77.54 -103.26
CA THR A 99 -2.24 -78.52 -103.98
C THR A 99 -2.35 -78.46 -105.50
N ASP A 100 -3.41 -77.83 -106.05
CA ASP A 100 -3.78 -78.02 -107.48
C ASP A 100 -3.41 -76.83 -108.37
N ARG A 101 -2.80 -75.78 -107.79
CA ARG A 101 -2.39 -74.54 -108.47
C ARG A 101 -0.87 -74.46 -108.63
N SER A 102 -0.39 -73.96 -109.76
CA SER A 102 1.05 -73.71 -109.98
C SER A 102 1.57 -72.56 -109.11
N GLU A 103 2.54 -72.84 -108.22
CA GLU A 103 3.24 -71.83 -107.42
C GLU A 103 3.99 -70.82 -108.30
N ASP A 104 4.66 -71.29 -109.36
CA ASP A 104 5.38 -70.46 -110.33
C ASP A 104 4.47 -69.42 -110.99
N LEU A 105 3.25 -69.82 -111.37
CA LEU A 105 2.28 -68.93 -112.01
C LEU A 105 1.75 -67.87 -111.03
N GLN A 106 1.53 -68.23 -109.76
CA GLN A 106 1.13 -67.27 -108.72
C GLN A 106 2.24 -66.25 -108.43
N MET A 107 3.49 -66.70 -108.35
CA MET A 107 4.66 -65.82 -108.20
C MET A 107 4.81 -64.86 -109.37
N LEU A 108 4.57 -65.30 -110.61
CA LEU A 108 4.59 -64.45 -111.79
C LEU A 108 3.48 -63.38 -111.77
N VAL A 109 2.24 -63.76 -111.42
CA VAL A 109 1.12 -62.81 -111.28
C VAL A 109 1.45 -61.74 -110.22
N LYS A 110 1.99 -62.15 -109.06
CA LYS A 110 2.38 -61.23 -107.99
C LYS A 110 3.48 -60.24 -108.41
N ALA A 111 4.54 -60.74 -109.07
CA ALA A 111 5.62 -59.87 -109.53
C ALA A 111 5.16 -58.84 -110.57
N LEU A 112 4.22 -59.22 -111.46
CA LEU A 112 3.64 -58.32 -112.44
C LEU A 112 2.67 -57.30 -111.82
N SER A 113 1.94 -57.65 -110.74
CA SER A 113 1.11 -56.67 -110.02
C SER A 113 1.98 -55.64 -109.29
N GLU A 114 3.02 -56.06 -108.57
CA GLU A 114 3.93 -55.15 -107.86
C GLU A 114 4.65 -54.18 -108.83
N LEU A 115 5.04 -54.66 -110.02
CA LEU A 115 5.61 -53.80 -111.08
C LEU A 115 4.58 -52.81 -111.65
N THR A 116 3.32 -53.21 -111.73
CA THR A 116 2.22 -52.33 -112.19
C THR A 116 1.95 -51.22 -111.18
N ASP A 117 1.90 -51.53 -109.88
CA ASP A 117 1.74 -50.53 -108.81
C ASP A 117 2.93 -49.57 -108.74
N LEU A 118 4.16 -50.08 -108.85
CA LEU A 118 5.37 -49.27 -108.82
C LEU A 118 5.48 -48.34 -110.03
N THR A 119 5.07 -48.78 -111.21
CA THR A 119 5.02 -47.93 -112.41
C THR A 119 3.92 -46.86 -112.32
N HIS A 120 2.76 -47.18 -111.73
CA HIS A 120 1.72 -46.18 -111.42
C HIS A 120 2.27 -45.08 -110.48
N ALA A 121 2.83 -45.48 -109.33
CA ALA A 121 3.36 -44.58 -108.31
C ALA A 121 4.62 -43.79 -108.71
N GLN A 122 5.23 -44.10 -109.85
CA GLN A 122 6.27 -43.29 -110.50
C GLN A 122 5.69 -42.30 -111.52
N LEU A 123 4.68 -42.72 -112.29
CA LEU A 123 4.02 -41.86 -113.28
C LEU A 123 3.15 -40.76 -112.64
N GLU A 124 2.62 -40.98 -111.44
CA GLU A 124 1.84 -39.99 -110.68
C GLU A 124 2.68 -38.86 -110.04
N LYS A 125 4.01 -38.98 -110.01
CA LYS A 125 4.88 -37.97 -109.37
C LYS A 125 5.25 -36.87 -110.35
N THR A 126 4.49 -35.79 -110.38
CA THR A 126 4.90 -34.59 -111.12
C THR A 126 6.03 -33.84 -110.41
N LEU A 127 6.76 -33.01 -111.15
CA LEU A 127 7.77 -32.10 -110.58
C LEU A 127 7.15 -31.07 -109.61
N GLU A 128 5.88 -30.71 -109.81
CA GLU A 128 5.16 -29.78 -108.93
C GLU A 128 4.81 -30.43 -107.59
N ASP A 129 4.41 -31.71 -107.57
CA ASP A 129 4.17 -32.46 -106.32
C ASP A 129 5.45 -32.63 -105.49
N ALA A 130 6.59 -32.86 -106.16
CA ALA A 130 7.89 -32.90 -105.50
C ALA A 130 8.26 -31.54 -104.88
N LYS A 131 7.93 -30.44 -105.56
CA LYS A 131 8.18 -29.08 -105.09
C LYS A 131 7.24 -28.67 -103.94
N SER A 132 5.94 -28.93 -104.07
CA SER A 132 4.94 -28.63 -103.03
C SER A 132 5.20 -29.42 -101.75
N LYS A 133 5.59 -30.70 -101.87
CA LYS A 133 6.03 -31.52 -100.74
C LYS A 133 7.27 -30.94 -100.04
N LYS A 134 8.24 -30.42 -100.81
CA LYS A 134 9.43 -29.76 -100.23
C LYS A 134 9.07 -28.45 -99.54
N GLU A 135 8.17 -27.65 -100.11
CA GLU A 135 7.69 -26.41 -99.49
C GLU A 135 6.91 -26.69 -98.19
N LEU A 136 6.02 -27.70 -98.18
CA LEU A 136 5.34 -28.20 -96.98
C LEU A 136 6.32 -28.68 -95.90
N MET A 137 7.37 -29.41 -96.30
CA MET A 137 8.41 -29.90 -95.38
C MET A 137 9.21 -28.72 -94.78
N ASN A 138 9.61 -27.74 -95.58
CA ASN A 138 10.26 -26.52 -95.09
C ASN A 138 9.37 -25.72 -94.11
N VAL A 139 8.05 -25.65 -94.35
CA VAL A 139 7.08 -25.01 -93.44
C VAL A 139 6.92 -25.81 -92.14
N ALA A 140 6.93 -27.14 -92.20
CA ALA A 140 6.90 -27.99 -91.02
C ALA A 140 8.19 -27.84 -90.19
N GLU A 141 9.36 -27.83 -90.83
CA GLU A 141 10.66 -27.62 -90.20
C GLU A 141 10.76 -26.23 -89.55
N SER A 142 10.30 -25.17 -90.22
CA SER A 142 10.34 -23.81 -89.66
C SER A 142 9.40 -23.66 -88.46
N ARG A 143 8.19 -24.25 -88.52
CA ARG A 143 7.26 -24.32 -87.38
C ARG A 143 7.81 -25.14 -86.23
N MET A 144 8.43 -26.29 -86.51
CA MET A 144 9.05 -27.13 -85.49
C MET A 144 10.19 -26.37 -84.81
N LYS A 145 11.06 -25.70 -85.57
CA LYS A 145 12.14 -24.87 -85.02
C LYS A 145 11.59 -23.72 -84.17
N GLN A 146 10.59 -22.98 -84.65
CA GLN A 146 9.96 -21.91 -83.86
C GLN A 146 9.39 -22.44 -82.54
N ALA A 147 8.70 -23.59 -82.55
CA ALA A 147 8.18 -24.21 -81.34
C ALA A 147 9.29 -24.71 -80.40
N GLU A 148 10.43 -25.19 -80.94
CA GLU A 148 11.62 -25.57 -80.16
C GLU A 148 12.24 -24.34 -79.46
N ASP A 149 12.39 -23.23 -80.20
CA ASP A 149 12.93 -21.95 -79.72
C ASP A 149 12.00 -21.32 -78.65
N GLU A 150 10.68 -21.29 -78.89
CA GLU A 150 9.68 -20.82 -77.91
C GLU A 150 9.67 -21.70 -76.63
N ARG A 151 9.76 -23.03 -76.78
CA ARG A 151 9.84 -23.96 -75.65
C ARG A 151 11.12 -23.74 -74.85
N GLN A 152 12.23 -23.40 -75.51
CA GLN A 152 13.49 -23.09 -74.84
C GLN A 152 13.40 -21.76 -74.06
N ALA A 153 12.89 -20.70 -74.68
CA ALA A 153 12.69 -19.40 -74.01
C ALA A 153 11.75 -19.51 -72.80
N ILE A 154 10.68 -20.32 -72.87
CA ILE A 154 9.78 -20.58 -71.73
C ILE A 154 10.51 -21.33 -70.61
N ARG A 155 11.39 -22.29 -70.94
CA ARG A 155 12.19 -23.02 -69.93
C ARG A 155 13.19 -22.10 -69.24
N GLU A 156 13.89 -21.26 -69.99
CA GLU A 156 14.86 -20.29 -69.45
C GLU A 156 14.16 -19.31 -68.50
N LYS A 157 13.04 -18.72 -68.93
CA LYS A 157 12.22 -17.85 -68.08
C LYS A 157 11.68 -18.56 -66.84
N LEU A 158 11.29 -19.84 -66.95
CA LEU A 158 10.88 -20.64 -65.80
C LEU A 158 12.04 -20.89 -64.81
N THR A 159 13.26 -21.11 -65.29
CA THR A 159 14.43 -21.27 -64.42
C THR A 159 14.82 -19.95 -63.75
N GLU A 160 14.75 -18.83 -64.46
CA GLU A 160 14.98 -17.49 -63.90
C GLU A 160 13.95 -17.17 -62.81
N MET A 161 12.66 -17.36 -63.08
CA MET A 161 11.57 -17.14 -62.10
C MET A 161 11.65 -18.07 -60.88
N ARG A 162 12.26 -19.26 -61.00
CA ARG A 162 12.53 -20.13 -59.84
C ARG A 162 13.70 -19.61 -59.02
N LYS A 163 14.80 -19.24 -59.68
CA LYS A 163 16.00 -18.69 -59.04
C LYS A 163 15.71 -17.39 -58.28
N THR A 164 14.99 -16.45 -58.89
CA THR A 164 14.60 -15.20 -58.22
C THR A 164 13.70 -15.46 -57.01
N LYS A 165 12.74 -16.39 -57.13
CA LYS A 165 11.91 -16.81 -55.99
C LYS A 165 12.74 -17.46 -54.87
N GLU A 166 13.72 -18.30 -55.21
CA GLU A 166 14.61 -18.93 -54.22
C GLU A 166 15.48 -17.88 -53.50
N GLU A 167 15.97 -16.87 -54.23
CA GLU A 167 16.70 -15.72 -53.68
C GLU A 167 15.81 -14.85 -52.77
N GLU A 168 14.57 -14.56 -53.18
CA GLU A 168 13.59 -13.82 -52.36
C GLU A 168 13.22 -14.58 -51.08
N VAL A 169 12.97 -15.90 -51.17
CA VAL A 169 12.68 -16.75 -50.00
C VAL A 169 13.87 -16.78 -49.04
N ALA A 170 15.09 -16.94 -49.54
CA ALA A 170 16.30 -16.92 -48.71
C ALA A 170 16.50 -15.56 -48.00
N LEU A 171 16.19 -14.45 -48.66
CA LEU A 171 16.28 -13.10 -48.09
C LEU A 171 15.20 -12.87 -47.02
N LEU A 172 13.97 -13.32 -47.26
CA LEU A 172 12.88 -13.27 -46.28
C LEU A 172 13.17 -14.16 -45.06
N ASP A 173 13.67 -15.38 -45.25
CA ASP A 173 14.06 -16.26 -44.15
C ASP A 173 15.19 -15.66 -43.31
N ALA A 174 16.20 -15.05 -43.95
CA ALA A 174 17.26 -14.33 -43.24
C ALA A 174 16.71 -13.14 -42.42
N GLN A 175 15.74 -12.39 -42.97
CA GLN A 175 15.08 -11.30 -42.26
C GLN A 175 14.24 -11.82 -41.07
N VAL A 176 13.51 -12.93 -41.24
CA VAL A 176 12.73 -13.57 -40.16
C VAL A 176 13.65 -14.06 -39.03
N GLN A 177 14.79 -14.67 -39.35
CA GLN A 177 15.76 -15.10 -38.34
C GLN A 177 16.38 -13.90 -37.60
N LYS A 178 16.73 -12.82 -38.32
CA LYS A 178 17.22 -11.58 -37.71
C LYS A 178 16.19 -10.98 -36.73
N LEU A 179 14.94 -10.81 -37.17
CA LEU A 179 13.87 -10.25 -36.33
C LEU A 179 13.55 -11.14 -35.11
N ARG A 180 13.63 -12.46 -35.25
CA ARG A 180 13.51 -13.40 -34.11
C ARG A 180 14.66 -13.23 -33.12
N GLY A 181 15.89 -13.06 -33.60
CA GLY A 181 17.06 -12.77 -32.77
C GLY A 181 16.93 -11.45 -32.02
N GLU A 182 16.57 -10.36 -32.72
CA GLU A 182 16.34 -9.04 -32.11
C GLU A 182 15.24 -9.09 -31.05
N LEU A 183 14.10 -9.74 -31.34
CA LEU A 183 13.01 -9.91 -30.38
C LEU A 183 13.39 -10.77 -29.17
N HIS A 184 14.25 -11.79 -29.36
CA HIS A 184 14.76 -12.60 -28.25
C HIS A 184 15.68 -11.76 -27.35
N THR A 185 16.61 -11.00 -27.93
CA THR A 185 17.51 -10.10 -27.19
C THR A 185 16.72 -9.02 -26.43
N ILE A 186 15.76 -8.37 -27.09
CA ILE A 186 14.90 -7.35 -26.44
C ILE A 186 14.15 -7.95 -25.25
N ASN A 187 13.56 -9.14 -25.41
CA ASN A 187 12.88 -9.81 -24.30
C ASN A 187 13.84 -10.17 -23.16
N GLN A 188 15.04 -10.69 -23.46
CA GLN A 188 16.05 -10.99 -22.44
C GLN A 188 16.47 -9.73 -21.68
N THR A 189 16.85 -8.66 -22.39
CA THR A 189 17.22 -7.37 -21.79
C THR A 189 16.08 -6.81 -20.94
N ALA A 190 14.85 -6.75 -21.46
CA ALA A 190 13.69 -6.26 -20.72
C ALA A 190 13.40 -7.09 -19.46
N THR A 191 13.48 -8.43 -19.53
CA THR A 191 13.32 -9.27 -18.32
C THR A 191 14.44 -9.03 -17.30
N HIS A 192 15.67 -8.83 -17.74
CA HIS A 192 16.79 -8.54 -16.85
C HIS A 192 16.64 -7.17 -16.16
N GLU A 193 16.34 -6.12 -16.93
CA GLU A 193 16.07 -4.77 -16.42
C GLU A 193 14.90 -4.77 -15.42
N LEU A 194 13.80 -5.47 -15.72
CA LEU A 194 12.69 -5.61 -14.77
C LEU A 194 13.13 -6.30 -13.47
N THR A 195 13.90 -7.38 -13.53
CA THR A 195 14.40 -8.05 -12.30
C THR A 195 15.37 -7.17 -11.49
N MET A 196 16.14 -6.29 -12.15
CA MET A 196 16.97 -5.31 -11.45
C MET A 196 16.12 -4.23 -10.77
N ILE A 197 15.15 -3.65 -11.47
CA ILE A 197 14.24 -2.64 -10.93
C ILE A 197 13.43 -3.19 -9.74
N GLU A 198 12.95 -4.43 -9.83
CA GLU A 198 12.25 -5.10 -8.72
C GLU A 198 13.15 -5.30 -7.50
N ALA A 199 14.43 -5.68 -7.71
CA ALA A 199 15.39 -5.84 -6.63
C ALA A 199 15.75 -4.51 -5.96
N GLU A 200 16.05 -3.46 -6.75
CA GLU A 200 16.36 -2.12 -6.27
C GLU A 200 15.17 -1.49 -5.52
N LEU A 201 13.95 -1.63 -6.06
CA LEU A 201 12.73 -1.15 -5.41
C LEU A 201 12.52 -1.83 -4.05
N LYS A 202 12.71 -3.15 -3.99
CA LYS A 202 12.55 -3.93 -2.75
C LYS A 202 13.63 -3.57 -1.71
N GLU A 203 14.88 -3.36 -2.14
CA GLU A 203 15.97 -2.91 -1.26
C GLU A 203 15.71 -1.48 -0.74
N ALA A 204 15.31 -0.55 -1.61
CA ALA A 204 14.97 0.82 -1.22
C ALA A 204 13.78 0.87 -0.26
N GLN A 205 12.73 0.07 -0.52
CA GLN A 205 11.58 -0.06 0.38
C GLN A 205 11.98 -0.66 1.73
N GLY A 206 12.85 -1.67 1.74
CA GLY A 206 13.39 -2.27 2.96
C GLY A 206 14.12 -1.23 3.81
N LYS A 207 15.11 -0.54 3.24
CA LYS A 207 15.89 0.51 3.93
C LYS A 207 15.02 1.66 4.44
N ALA A 208 14.05 2.11 3.64
CA ALA A 208 13.12 3.16 4.04
C ALA A 208 12.23 2.72 5.22
N HIS A 209 11.78 1.46 5.22
CA HIS A 209 10.97 0.93 6.31
C HIS A 209 11.79 0.70 7.59
N GLU A 210 13.03 0.21 7.48
CA GLU A 210 13.97 0.06 8.59
C GLU A 210 14.28 1.43 9.22
N HIS A 211 14.71 2.42 8.42
CA HIS A 211 14.96 3.77 8.90
C HIS A 211 13.73 4.39 9.60
N HIS A 212 12.54 4.27 8.99
CA HIS A 212 11.32 4.81 9.60
C HIS A 212 10.97 4.09 10.92
N SER A 213 11.22 2.78 11.02
CA SER A 213 11.01 2.00 12.24
C SER A 213 11.98 2.43 13.36
N GLU A 214 13.25 2.65 13.04
CA GLU A 214 14.26 3.14 13.97
C GLU A 214 13.96 4.58 14.44
N GLU A 215 13.60 5.47 13.52
CA GLU A 215 13.22 6.86 13.82
C GLU A 215 11.95 6.93 14.67
N MET A 216 10.92 6.15 14.34
CA MET A 216 9.69 6.04 15.12
C MET A 216 9.99 5.56 16.55
N LYS A 217 10.84 4.54 16.70
CA LYS A 217 11.26 4.05 18.01
C LYS A 217 12.01 5.13 18.79
N LEU A 218 12.96 5.82 18.17
CA LEU A 218 13.72 6.91 18.80
C LEU A 218 12.78 8.02 19.31
N LEU A 219 11.80 8.42 18.51
CA LEU A 219 10.83 9.45 18.88
C LEU A 219 9.88 8.99 20.00
N LEU A 220 9.46 7.73 20.02
CA LEU A 220 8.68 7.14 21.11
C LEU A 220 9.49 7.06 22.42
N ASP A 221 10.74 6.63 22.35
CA ASP A 221 11.65 6.59 23.50
C ASP A 221 11.86 8.02 24.06
N GLN A 222 12.07 9.03 23.20
CA GLN A 222 12.17 10.44 23.58
C GLN A 222 10.88 11.00 24.20
N ALA A 223 9.71 10.70 23.61
CA ALA A 223 8.43 11.12 24.15
C ALA A 223 8.21 10.56 25.57
N SER A 224 8.46 9.26 25.76
CA SER A 224 8.33 8.61 27.08
C SER A 224 9.28 9.22 28.13
N ALA A 225 10.51 9.57 27.74
CA ALA A 225 11.47 10.23 28.63
C ALA A 225 11.02 11.64 29.02
N LEU A 226 10.43 12.40 28.09
CA LEU A 226 9.88 13.73 28.35
C LEU A 226 8.62 13.67 29.24
N GLU A 227 7.75 12.67 29.05
CA GLU A 227 6.59 12.43 29.92
C GLU A 227 7.02 12.11 31.36
N ILE A 228 7.99 11.22 31.55
CA ILE A 228 8.56 10.90 32.87
C ILE A 228 9.19 12.14 33.51
N TRP A 229 9.94 12.92 32.74
CA TRP A 229 10.57 14.14 33.25
C TRP A 229 9.54 15.21 33.64
N ALA A 230 8.52 15.43 32.81
CA ALA A 230 7.44 16.38 33.11
C ALA A 230 6.63 15.95 34.35
N ALA A 231 6.33 14.66 34.50
CA ALA A 231 5.67 14.12 35.69
C ALA A 231 6.51 14.33 36.96
N LYS A 232 7.83 14.10 36.88
CA LYS A 232 8.76 14.36 37.99
C LYS A 232 8.82 15.85 38.37
N MET A 233 8.94 16.75 37.39
CA MET A 233 8.93 18.20 37.62
C MET A 233 7.60 18.67 38.26
N ALA A 234 6.47 18.13 37.81
CA ALA A 234 5.16 18.43 38.40
C ALA A 234 5.06 17.95 39.87
N GLN A 235 5.61 16.77 40.19
CA GLN A 235 5.69 16.29 41.57
C GLN A 235 6.60 17.17 42.43
N GLU A 236 7.80 17.52 41.96
CA GLU A 236 8.75 18.37 42.68
C GLU A 236 8.13 19.73 43.01
N HIS A 237 7.47 20.38 42.05
CA HIS A 237 6.77 21.64 42.28
C HIS A 237 5.57 21.52 43.24
N GLN A 238 4.84 20.41 43.21
CA GLN A 238 3.75 20.15 44.17
C GLN A 238 4.29 20.01 45.60
N GLU A 239 5.41 19.30 45.77
CA GLU A 239 6.08 19.14 47.07
C GLU A 239 6.67 20.47 47.59
N GLU A 240 7.24 21.29 46.69
CA GLU A 240 7.68 22.65 46.99
C GLU A 240 6.51 23.55 47.41
N GLU A 241 5.39 23.53 46.68
CA GLU A 241 4.22 24.35 46.98
C GLU A 241 3.60 23.96 48.33
N ASP A 242 3.42 22.66 48.60
CA ASP A 242 2.92 22.20 49.89
C ASP A 242 3.89 22.50 51.04
N GLY A 243 5.20 22.47 50.78
CA GLY A 243 6.22 22.96 51.71
C GLY A 243 6.08 24.44 52.04
N LEU A 244 5.86 25.29 51.03
CA LEU A 244 5.64 26.73 51.19
C LEU A 244 4.29 27.03 51.87
N ARG A 245 3.22 26.32 51.52
CA ARG A 245 1.90 26.42 52.18
C ARG A 245 2.01 26.07 53.67
N LYS A 246 2.69 24.98 54.03
CA LYS A 246 2.96 24.60 55.43
C LYS A 246 3.75 25.68 56.18
N LYS A 247 4.82 26.22 55.58
CA LYS A 247 5.60 27.34 56.16
C LYS A 247 4.74 28.58 56.37
N LYS A 248 3.94 28.97 55.38
CA LYS A 248 3.00 30.11 55.45
C LYS A 248 2.00 29.95 56.60
N CYS A 249 1.35 28.78 56.71
CA CYS A 249 0.39 28.51 57.78
C CYS A 249 1.05 28.54 59.16
N LYS A 250 2.25 27.95 59.31
CA LYS A 250 3.01 27.99 60.57
C LYS A 250 3.36 29.42 60.96
N MET A 251 3.92 30.21 60.04
CA MET A 251 4.32 31.59 60.30
C MET A 251 3.11 32.51 60.59
N ALA A 252 1.97 32.26 59.94
CA ALA A 252 0.71 32.96 60.24
C ALA A 252 0.19 32.62 61.64
N ALA A 253 0.30 31.35 62.09
CA ALA A 253 -0.07 30.96 63.44
C ALA A 253 0.88 31.54 64.51
N GLU A 254 2.19 31.60 64.21
CA GLU A 254 3.18 32.26 65.08
C GLU A 254 2.89 33.77 65.22
N VAL A 255 2.57 34.46 64.12
CA VAL A 255 2.16 35.88 64.16
C VAL A 255 0.86 36.05 64.94
N ALA A 256 -0.15 35.21 64.72
CA ALA A 256 -1.42 35.28 65.45
C ALA A 256 -1.23 35.10 66.96
N ALA A 257 -0.40 34.14 67.39
CA ALA A 257 -0.09 33.93 68.80
C ALA A 257 0.72 35.09 69.43
N VAL A 258 1.58 35.76 68.66
CA VAL A 258 2.29 36.97 69.12
C VAL A 258 1.34 38.16 69.27
N VAL A 259 0.39 38.33 68.35
CA VAL A 259 -0.66 39.36 68.42
C VAL A 259 -1.59 39.10 69.61
N GLU A 260 -2.13 37.88 69.75
CA GLU A 260 -3.00 37.50 70.88
C GLU A 260 -2.35 37.75 72.24
N ARG A 261 -1.05 37.43 72.38
CA ARG A 261 -0.28 37.75 73.59
C ARG A 261 -0.12 39.26 73.80
N PHE A 262 0.21 40.02 72.74
CA PHE A 262 0.38 41.47 72.84
C PHE A 262 -0.93 42.16 73.21
N ASP A 263 -2.05 41.78 72.57
CA ASP A 263 -3.38 42.30 72.86
C ASP A 263 -3.78 41.97 74.31
N GLY A 264 -3.51 40.75 74.79
CA GLY A 264 -3.72 40.37 76.19
C GLY A 264 -2.83 41.14 77.19
N GLU A 265 -1.55 41.37 76.86
CA GLU A 265 -0.65 42.21 77.66
C GLU A 265 -1.17 43.67 77.70
N MET A 266 -1.65 44.21 76.58
CA MET A 266 -2.26 45.55 76.50
C MET A 266 -3.55 45.65 77.33
N ASP A 267 -4.45 44.67 77.24
CA ASP A 267 -5.67 44.60 78.06
C ASP A 267 -5.33 44.57 79.56
N THR A 268 -4.29 43.83 79.97
CA THR A 268 -3.83 43.84 81.38
C THR A 268 -3.26 45.19 81.80
N MET A 269 -2.47 45.84 80.94
CA MET A 269 -1.92 47.18 81.20
C MET A 269 -3.02 48.25 81.26
N GLU A 270 -4.04 48.17 80.42
CA GLU A 270 -5.21 49.05 80.49
C GLU A 270 -6.02 48.82 81.78
N ALA A 271 -6.20 47.57 82.20
CA ALA A 271 -6.86 47.26 83.47
C ALA A 271 -6.06 47.80 84.66
N GLU A 272 -4.73 47.62 84.68
CA GLU A 272 -3.85 48.17 85.71
C GLU A 272 -3.91 49.71 85.73
N LEU A 273 -3.82 50.38 84.58
CA LEU A 273 -3.96 51.84 84.48
C LEU A 273 -5.32 52.32 85.02
N ARG A 274 -6.43 51.71 84.63
CA ARG A 274 -7.76 52.07 85.15
C ARG A 274 -7.88 51.87 86.66
N THR A 275 -7.27 50.81 87.23
CA THR A 275 -7.23 50.64 88.68
C THR A 275 -6.37 51.70 89.37
N LEU A 276 -5.23 52.08 88.77
CA LEU A 276 -4.35 53.12 89.29
C LEU A 276 -5.02 54.50 89.25
N GLU A 277 -5.67 54.86 88.14
CA GLU A 277 -6.46 56.09 87.99
C GLU A 277 -7.57 56.18 89.03
N GLU A 278 -8.29 55.08 89.25
CA GLU A 278 -9.36 55.01 90.26
C GLU A 278 -8.80 55.14 91.69
N THR A 279 -7.67 54.48 92.02
CA THR A 279 -7.03 54.68 93.32
C THR A 279 -6.50 56.11 93.49
N PHE A 280 -5.91 56.71 92.46
CA PHE A 280 -5.42 58.09 92.49
C PHE A 280 -6.57 59.09 92.66
N ARG A 281 -7.72 58.83 92.03
CA ARG A 281 -8.95 59.62 92.22
C ARG A 281 -9.43 59.55 93.67
N GLN A 282 -9.49 58.34 94.26
CA GLN A 282 -9.89 58.15 95.66
C GLN A 282 -8.89 58.79 96.65
N GLU A 283 -7.58 58.65 96.43
CA GLU A 283 -6.54 59.30 97.24
C GLU A 283 -6.62 60.83 97.14
N ARG A 284 -6.90 61.36 95.95
CA ARG A 284 -7.11 62.80 95.75
C ARG A 284 -8.36 63.30 96.47
N GLU A 285 -9.48 62.60 96.36
CA GLU A 285 -10.72 62.92 97.09
C GLU A 285 -10.46 62.94 98.61
N GLN A 286 -9.75 61.93 99.15
CA GLN A 286 -9.34 61.90 100.56
C GLN A 286 -8.39 63.06 100.93
N CYS A 287 -7.47 63.45 100.06
CA CYS A 287 -6.61 64.61 100.27
C CYS A 287 -7.41 65.93 100.30
N GLU A 288 -8.42 66.06 99.45
CA GLU A 288 -9.32 67.22 99.41
C GLU A 288 -10.21 67.27 100.68
N GLU A 289 -10.78 66.15 101.12
CA GLU A 289 -11.51 66.04 102.40
C GLU A 289 -10.63 66.39 103.61
N LEU A 290 -9.39 65.89 103.66
CA LEU A 290 -8.44 66.23 104.72
C LEU A 290 -8.05 67.70 104.68
N HIS A 291 -7.86 68.28 103.49
CA HIS A 291 -7.58 69.70 103.33
C HIS A 291 -8.74 70.58 103.84
N GLU A 292 -9.99 70.24 103.50
CA GLU A 292 -11.15 70.91 104.08
C GLU A 292 -11.21 70.77 105.61
N HIS A 293 -10.86 69.60 106.14
CA HIS A 293 -10.83 69.37 107.58
C HIS A 293 -9.76 70.23 108.27
N PHE A 294 -8.56 70.36 107.68
CA PHE A 294 -7.54 71.28 108.18
C PHE A 294 -7.96 72.75 108.09
N LEU A 295 -8.59 73.19 106.99
CA LEU A 295 -9.15 74.54 106.88
C LEU A 295 -10.18 74.82 107.98
N LYS A 296 -11.08 73.86 108.26
CA LYS A 296 -12.06 73.96 109.35
C LYS A 296 -11.37 74.05 110.72
N ILE A 297 -10.31 73.26 110.96
CA ILE A 297 -9.49 73.38 112.20
C ILE A 297 -8.84 74.77 112.27
N ASP A 298 -8.25 75.28 111.20
CA ASP A 298 -7.57 76.58 111.18
C ASP A 298 -8.57 77.73 111.40
N GLU A 299 -9.79 77.64 110.87
CA GLU A 299 -10.89 78.57 111.16
C GLU A 299 -11.34 78.48 112.62
N GLU A 300 -11.50 77.27 113.19
CA GLU A 300 -11.83 77.08 114.59
C GLU A 300 -10.72 77.58 115.53
N GLN A 301 -9.45 77.34 115.19
CA GLN A 301 -8.30 77.84 115.94
C GLN A 301 -8.22 79.36 115.85
N SER A 302 -8.46 79.96 114.69
CA SER A 302 -8.56 81.41 114.52
C SER A 302 -9.71 82.01 115.36
N ARG A 303 -10.84 81.30 115.46
CA ARG A 303 -11.97 81.67 116.34
C ARG A 303 -11.56 81.58 117.81
N ILE A 304 -10.90 80.49 118.22
CA ILE A 304 -10.36 80.31 119.59
C ILE A 304 -9.35 81.42 119.91
N ASP A 305 -8.40 81.72 119.03
CA ASP A 305 -7.39 82.78 119.22
C ASP A 305 -8.03 84.19 119.30
N ALA A 306 -9.19 84.39 118.65
CA ALA A 306 -9.96 85.62 118.75
C ALA A 306 -10.76 85.68 120.07
N GLU A 307 -11.39 84.57 120.48
CA GLU A 307 -12.04 84.41 121.78
C GLU A 307 -11.04 84.58 122.94
N GLU A 308 -9.83 84.00 122.83
CA GLU A 308 -8.74 84.17 123.79
C GLU A 308 -8.25 85.61 123.83
N ARG A 309 -8.07 86.30 122.70
CA ARG A 309 -7.76 87.74 122.69
C ARG A 309 -8.83 88.58 123.41
N VAL A 310 -10.11 88.29 123.19
CA VAL A 310 -11.21 88.95 123.92
C VAL A 310 -11.17 88.61 125.42
N LEU A 311 -10.90 87.35 125.79
CA LEU A 311 -10.74 86.93 127.18
C LEU A 311 -9.50 87.57 127.84
N GLU A 312 -8.41 87.77 127.11
CA GLU A 312 -7.23 88.50 127.60
C GLU A 312 -7.51 89.98 127.78
N GLU A 313 -8.27 90.60 126.88
CA GLU A 313 -8.73 91.99 127.03
C GLU A 313 -9.69 92.13 128.22
N ILE A 314 -10.61 91.18 128.43
CA ILE A 314 -11.46 91.11 129.62
C ILE A 314 -10.59 90.94 130.88
N ARG A 315 -9.64 90.00 130.90
CA ARG A 315 -8.69 89.82 132.02
C ARG A 315 -7.81 91.05 132.24
N ALA A 316 -7.53 91.85 131.21
CA ALA A 316 -6.80 93.11 131.33
C ALA A 316 -7.68 94.20 131.97
N ARG A 317 -8.91 94.38 131.48
CA ARG A 317 -9.92 95.28 132.07
C ARG A 317 -10.32 94.87 133.49
N GLU A 318 -10.28 93.58 133.83
CA GLU A 318 -10.44 93.10 135.21
C GLU A 318 -9.23 93.43 136.08
N ARG A 319 -8.00 93.20 135.60
CA ARG A 319 -6.76 93.63 136.30
C ARG A 319 -6.76 95.13 136.58
N GLU A 320 -7.22 95.93 135.62
CA GLU A 320 -7.37 97.39 135.75
C GLU A 320 -8.45 97.77 136.78
N LYS A 321 -9.63 97.14 136.75
CA LYS A 321 -10.68 97.31 137.78
C LYS A 321 -10.24 96.83 139.17
N GLN A 322 -9.38 95.81 139.25
CA GLN A 322 -8.80 95.32 140.51
C GLN A 322 -7.84 96.36 141.11
N GLN A 323 -7.02 97.02 140.28
CA GLN A 323 -6.09 98.08 140.71
C GLN A 323 -6.81 99.39 141.13
N VAL A 324 -7.92 99.74 140.47
CA VAL A 324 -8.76 100.89 140.88
C VAL A 324 -9.48 100.63 142.22
N ARG A 325 -9.75 99.36 142.57
CA ARG A 325 -10.36 98.99 143.86
C ARG A 325 -9.40 99.02 145.05
N THR A 326 -8.10 98.87 144.85
CA THR A 326 -7.10 98.93 145.94
C THR A 326 -6.63 100.35 146.26
N THR A 327 -6.69 101.29 145.31
CA THR A 327 -6.26 102.69 145.52
C THR A 327 -7.31 103.58 146.20
N ARG A 328 -8.59 103.19 146.25
CA ARG A 328 -9.69 104.05 146.73
C ARG A 328 -10.18 103.75 148.16
N ARG A 329 -9.47 102.90 148.93
CA ARG A 329 -9.93 102.38 150.22
C ARG A 329 -9.08 102.79 151.45
N SER A 330 -8.18 103.76 151.29
CA SER A 330 -7.24 104.23 152.32
C SER A 330 -7.51 105.65 152.85
N ALA A 331 -8.74 106.16 152.74
CA ALA A 331 -9.12 107.45 153.34
C ALA A 331 -10.60 107.50 153.79
N HIS A 332 -10.79 107.94 155.04
CA HIS A 332 -12.02 108.33 155.75
C HIS A 332 -13.02 107.27 156.31
N GLY A 333 -13.15 107.28 157.65
CA GLY A 333 -14.24 106.75 158.46
C GLY A 333 -14.07 105.27 158.88
N GLU A 334 -13.83 104.89 160.13
CA GLU A 334 -14.01 105.57 161.43
C GLU A 334 -15.41 106.14 161.69
N MET A 335 -16.34 105.27 162.11
CA MET A 335 -17.09 105.44 163.37
C MET A 335 -17.86 104.14 163.73
N LEU A 336 -17.39 103.45 164.78
CA LEU A 336 -18.13 102.51 165.64
C LEU A 336 -18.90 101.33 165.00
N CYS A 337 -18.16 100.24 164.73
CA CYS A 337 -18.64 98.87 164.98
C CYS A 337 -17.49 97.98 165.49
N TYR A 338 -17.32 98.05 166.81
CA TYR A 338 -16.91 96.99 167.74
C TYR A 338 -16.64 95.57 167.19
N GLY A 339 -15.43 95.05 167.42
CA GLY A 339 -15.13 93.61 167.41
C GLY A 339 -13.77 93.21 166.80
N ASN A 340 -12.86 92.69 167.63
CA ASN A 340 -11.66 91.90 167.25
C ASN A 340 -10.36 92.59 166.78
N VAL A 341 -10.06 93.83 167.20
CA VAL A 341 -8.69 94.41 167.08
C VAL A 341 -7.74 93.93 168.22
N CYS A 342 -8.26 93.36 169.30
CA CYS A 342 -7.40 92.84 170.39
C CYS A 342 -6.66 91.53 170.06
N ASN A 343 -7.04 90.80 169.01
CA ASN A 343 -6.47 89.49 168.75
C ASN A 343 -5.14 89.51 167.98
N GLN A 344 -4.83 90.46 167.09
CA GLN A 344 -3.65 90.25 166.23
C GLN A 344 -2.28 90.37 166.95
N MET A 345 -2.18 91.21 167.99
CA MET A 345 -0.99 91.23 168.86
C MET A 345 -0.97 90.06 169.86
N ILE A 346 -2.12 89.70 170.43
CA ILE A 346 -2.22 88.55 171.35
C ILE A 346 -1.99 87.23 170.60
N TYR A 347 -2.43 87.07 169.36
CA TYR A 347 -2.23 85.86 168.57
C TYR A 347 -0.77 85.70 168.12
N ASN A 348 -0.04 86.78 167.83
CA ASN A 348 1.39 86.70 167.54
C ASN A 348 2.22 86.36 168.80
N ALA A 349 1.86 86.90 169.97
CA ALA A 349 2.44 86.49 171.25
C ALA A 349 2.05 85.04 171.63
N ALA A 350 0.77 84.68 171.48
CA ALA A 350 0.24 83.36 171.79
C ALA A 350 0.73 82.29 170.81
N THR A 351 0.99 82.59 169.53
CA THR A 351 1.63 81.65 168.58
C THR A 351 3.08 81.38 168.99
N SER A 352 3.77 82.38 169.54
CA SER A 352 5.13 82.22 170.08
C SER A 352 5.12 81.38 171.37
N ILE A 353 4.19 81.63 172.28
CA ILE A 353 4.01 80.83 173.52
C ILE A 353 3.49 79.41 173.19
N GLN A 354 2.59 79.25 172.20
CA GLN A 354 2.10 77.94 171.75
C GLN A 354 3.16 77.15 170.98
N LYS A 355 4.12 77.77 170.29
CA LYS A 355 5.29 77.04 169.75
C LYS A 355 6.10 76.41 170.88
N VAL A 356 6.33 77.12 171.98
CA VAL A 356 7.02 76.60 173.16
C VAL A 356 6.19 75.52 173.87
N TYR A 357 4.89 75.76 174.10
CA TYR A 357 4.02 74.82 174.81
C TYR A 357 3.65 73.57 173.99
N ARG A 358 3.42 73.68 172.68
CA ARG A 358 3.27 72.51 171.79
C ARG A 358 4.57 71.72 171.67
N GLY A 359 5.75 72.37 171.73
CA GLY A 359 7.04 71.69 171.87
C GLY A 359 7.22 70.91 173.19
N VAL A 360 6.39 71.17 174.20
CA VAL A 360 6.31 70.41 175.46
C VAL A 360 5.20 69.34 175.40
N LEU A 361 4.06 69.61 174.78
CA LEU A 361 3.00 68.61 174.53
C LEU A 361 3.44 67.52 173.53
N CYS A 362 4.23 67.84 172.51
CA CYS A 362 4.89 66.85 171.64
C CYS A 362 5.84 65.90 172.40
N ARG A 363 6.22 66.24 173.65
CA ARG A 363 6.96 65.34 174.55
C ARG A 363 6.07 64.66 175.60
N ARG A 364 4.78 65.01 175.70
CA ARG A 364 3.82 64.45 176.65
C ARG A 364 2.78 63.52 176.00
N GLU A 365 2.45 63.72 174.73
CA GLU A 365 1.55 62.81 173.96
C GLU A 365 2.29 61.68 173.25
N TYR A 366 3.59 61.85 172.96
CA TYR A 366 4.49 60.76 172.57
C TYR A 366 4.61 59.65 173.66
N VAL A 367 4.10 59.93 174.87
CA VAL A 367 4.06 59.01 176.02
C VAL A 367 2.68 58.34 176.19
N LYS A 368 1.66 58.66 175.36
CA LYS A 368 0.27 58.19 175.58
C LYS A 368 -0.42 57.37 174.47
N MET A 369 0.03 57.41 173.20
CA MET A 369 -0.68 56.76 172.09
C MET A 369 0.28 56.19 171.01
N ALA A 370 1.16 55.21 171.22
CA ALA A 370 1.13 54.02 172.08
C ALA A 370 -0.03 53.02 171.84
N ALA A 371 -1.09 53.34 171.08
CA ALA A 371 -2.20 52.41 170.84
C ALA A 371 -3.02 52.68 169.55
N LYS A 372 -2.88 51.79 168.56
CA LYS A 372 -3.85 51.46 167.46
C LYS A 372 -4.19 52.57 166.42
N GLY A 373 -4.31 52.33 165.10
CA GLY A 373 -3.93 51.18 164.26
C GLY A 373 -4.77 51.00 162.95
N LYS A 374 -4.11 50.51 161.87
CA LYS A 374 -4.64 49.86 160.61
C LYS A 374 -5.32 50.76 159.52
N LYS A 375 -4.82 50.78 158.26
CA LYS A 375 -4.95 49.87 157.05
C LYS A 375 -6.30 50.05 156.30
N GLY A 376 -6.47 49.96 154.96
CA GLY A 376 -5.64 49.68 153.74
C GLY A 376 -6.56 49.82 152.48
N ALA A 377 -6.28 49.49 151.20
CA ALA A 377 -5.12 48.96 150.44
C ALA A 377 -5.33 49.24 148.89
N GLY A 378 -4.66 48.54 147.96
CA GLY A 378 -4.85 48.66 146.47
C GLY A 378 -3.96 47.70 145.63
N LYS A 379 -3.83 47.92 144.28
CA LYS A 379 -3.08 47.15 143.21
C LYS A 379 -3.78 45.86 142.66
N LYS A 380 -3.54 45.28 141.44
CA LYS A 380 -2.76 45.49 140.16
C LYS A 380 -3.37 44.55 139.06
N GLY A 381 -3.08 44.53 137.73
CA GLY A 381 -2.45 45.48 136.78
C GLY A 381 -1.56 44.87 135.64
N GLY A 382 -2.09 44.66 134.41
CA GLY A 382 -1.39 44.23 133.14
C GLY A 382 -1.73 42.80 132.63
N GLY A 383 -1.60 42.37 131.35
CA GLY A 383 -1.38 43.05 130.05
C GLY A 383 -0.73 42.17 128.93
N LYS A 384 -1.14 42.37 127.65
CA LYS A 384 -0.32 42.32 126.38
C LYS A 384 -0.19 41.04 125.49
N LYS A 385 -0.62 41.19 124.19
CA LYS A 385 -0.25 40.49 122.91
C LYS A 385 -0.54 38.98 122.74
N GLY A 386 -0.79 38.42 121.53
CA GLY A 386 -1.08 39.03 120.20
C GLY A 386 -0.39 38.33 119.00
N LYS A 387 -1.15 38.13 117.88
CA LYS A 387 -0.74 37.54 116.57
C LYS A 387 -0.33 36.04 116.62
N LYS A 388 -0.53 35.24 115.57
CA LYS A 388 -0.59 35.57 114.13
C LYS A 388 -1.78 34.91 113.43
#